data_AF-A0A3B0YM73-F1
#
_entry.id   AF-A0A3B0YM73-F1
#
_cell.length_a   1.000
_cell.length_b   1.000
_cell.length_c   1.000
_cell.angle_alpha   90.00
_cell.angle_beta   90.00
_cell.angle_gamma   90.00
#
_symmetry.space_group_name_H-M   'P 1'
#
loop_
_entity.id
_entity.type
_entity.pdbx_description
1 polymer ?
#
loop_
_entity_poly.entity_id
_entity_poly.type
_entity_poly.pdbx_seq_one_letter_code
_entity_poly.pdbx_strand_id
1 'polypeptide(L)'
;MNTKRRSFLKSSAAAGAFGIAVSAGLITPKAVLAAWPKAAFEATDPNAAIKGALGSSNTTESADIALKAPEIAENGAVVPITVTSKIAGTESISILIPKNPTPLTATFTMAGNTEGFVSTRVKMSKTSDVLVVVKAGGKLYSTKKEVKVTIGGCGG
;
A
#
# COMPACT_ATOMS: atom_id res chain seq x y z
N MET A 1 -29.14 -22.21 -51.13
CA MET A 1 -27.83 -21.92 -50.50
C MET A 1 -27.91 -22.31 -49.02
N ASN A 2 -27.10 -23.25 -48.54
CA ASN A 2 -27.37 -24.02 -47.31
C ASN A 2 -26.91 -23.28 -46.03
N THR A 3 -27.76 -22.38 -45.52
CA THR A 3 -27.50 -21.41 -44.45
C THR A 3 -27.05 -22.04 -43.13
N LYS A 4 -27.50 -23.28 -42.84
CA LYS A 4 -27.16 -24.01 -41.60
C LYS A 4 -25.68 -24.40 -41.52
N ARG A 5 -25.05 -24.81 -42.62
CA ARG A 5 -23.61 -25.15 -42.65
C ARG A 5 -22.74 -23.92 -42.46
N ARG A 6 -23.13 -22.80 -43.08
CA ARG A 6 -22.43 -21.52 -42.93
C ARG A 6 -22.56 -20.97 -41.51
N SER A 7 -23.71 -21.15 -40.87
CA SER A 7 -23.89 -20.77 -39.46
C SER A 7 -23.03 -21.62 -38.53
N PHE A 8 -23.02 -22.94 -38.72
CA PHE A 8 -22.22 -23.86 -37.90
C PHE A 8 -20.72 -23.55 -37.97
N LEU A 9 -20.17 -23.33 -39.16
CA LEU A 9 -18.75 -22.95 -39.36
C LEU A 9 -18.40 -21.60 -38.72
N LYS A 10 -19.30 -20.62 -38.80
CA LYS A 10 -19.09 -19.31 -38.14
C LYS A 10 -19.12 -19.42 -36.61
N SER A 11 -20.06 -20.18 -36.07
CA SER A 11 -20.22 -20.37 -34.63
C SER A 11 -19.04 -21.15 -34.02
N SER A 12 -18.54 -22.17 -34.72
CA SER A 12 -17.39 -22.96 -34.26
C SER A 12 -16.07 -22.18 -34.36
N ALA A 13 -15.88 -21.38 -35.41
CA ALA A 13 -14.73 -20.47 -35.51
C ALA A 13 -14.75 -19.40 -34.41
N ALA A 14 -15.92 -18.82 -34.12
CA ALA A 14 -16.07 -17.85 -33.03
C ALA A 14 -15.78 -18.47 -31.66
N ALA A 15 -16.35 -19.65 -31.37
CA ALA A 15 -16.11 -20.36 -30.11
C ALA A 15 -14.62 -20.75 -29.94
N GLY A 16 -13.95 -21.17 -31.01
CA GLY A 16 -12.52 -21.47 -30.99
C GLY A 16 -11.65 -20.24 -30.71
N ALA A 17 -11.95 -19.10 -31.34
CA ALA A 17 -11.24 -17.85 -31.11
C ALA A 17 -11.43 -17.33 -29.67
N PHE A 18 -12.65 -17.42 -29.12
CA PHE A 18 -12.92 -17.07 -27.72
C PHE A 18 -12.20 -18.01 -26.75
N GLY A 19 -12.18 -19.32 -27.00
CA GLY A 19 -11.46 -20.29 -26.17
C GLY A 19 -9.95 -20.01 -26.11
N ILE A 20 -9.34 -19.66 -27.24
CA ILE A 20 -7.91 -19.28 -27.32
C ILE A 20 -7.67 -17.94 -26.60
N ALA A 21 -8.56 -16.96 -26.75
CA ALA A 21 -8.40 -15.67 -26.09
C ALA A 21 -8.52 -15.76 -24.56
N VAL A 22 -9.38 -16.63 -24.04
CA VAL A 22 -9.51 -16.89 -22.59
C VAL A 22 -8.28 -17.62 -22.05
N SER A 23 -7.80 -18.67 -22.74
CA SER A 23 -6.62 -19.44 -22.30
C SER A 23 -5.32 -18.64 -22.40
N ALA A 24 -5.20 -17.76 -23.40
CA ALA A 24 -4.08 -16.82 -23.53
C ALA A 24 -4.17 -15.64 -22.54
N GLY A 25 -5.19 -15.60 -21.68
CA GLY A 25 -5.37 -14.55 -20.69
C GLY A 25 -5.75 -13.18 -21.28
N LEU A 26 -6.05 -13.09 -22.58
CA LEU A 26 -6.37 -11.84 -23.28
C LEU A 26 -7.74 -11.26 -22.88
N ILE A 27 -8.62 -12.07 -22.31
CA ILE A 27 -9.93 -11.67 -21.78
C ILE A 27 -9.89 -11.50 -20.24
N THR A 28 -8.74 -11.69 -19.59
CA THR A 28 -8.66 -11.46 -18.14
C THR A 28 -8.89 -9.97 -17.86
N PRO A 29 -9.77 -9.62 -16.90
CA PRO A 29 -10.07 -8.22 -16.60
C PRO A 29 -8.82 -7.53 -16.05
N LYS A 30 -8.17 -6.72 -16.90
CA LYS A 30 -7.04 -5.84 -16.52
C LYS A 30 -7.41 -4.81 -15.44
N ALA A 31 -8.70 -4.59 -15.20
CA ALA A 31 -9.22 -3.67 -14.20
C ALA A 31 -8.78 -4.00 -12.76
N VAL A 32 -8.47 -5.26 -12.45
CA VAL A 32 -8.02 -5.66 -11.10
C VAL A 32 -6.60 -5.17 -10.79
N LEU A 33 -5.75 -4.96 -11.81
CA LEU A 33 -4.41 -4.39 -11.64
C LEU A 33 -4.43 -2.85 -11.45
N ALA A 34 -5.59 -2.22 -11.61
CA ALA A 34 -5.81 -0.79 -11.39
C ALA A 34 -6.57 -0.50 -10.09
N ALA A 35 -6.65 -1.47 -9.17
CA ALA A 35 -7.19 -1.25 -7.82
C ALA A 35 -6.19 -0.44 -6.96
N TRP A 36 -5.96 0.81 -7.36
CA TRP A 36 -5.32 1.80 -6.49
C TRP A 36 -6.18 1.93 -5.23
N PRO A 37 -5.62 1.81 -4.01
CA PRO A 37 -6.39 1.90 -2.77
C PRO A 37 -6.79 3.37 -2.51
N LYS A 38 -7.64 3.91 -3.39
CA LYS A 38 -8.09 5.31 -3.43
C LYS A 38 -8.73 5.70 -2.09
N ALA A 39 -9.54 4.81 -1.52
CA ALA A 39 -10.14 5.01 -0.20
C ALA A 39 -9.12 5.12 0.95
N ALA A 40 -7.96 4.46 0.84
CA ALA A 40 -6.92 4.52 1.87
C ALA A 40 -6.07 5.80 1.77
N PHE A 41 -5.82 6.27 0.53
CA PHE A 41 -5.05 7.48 0.26
C PHE A 41 -5.86 8.78 0.36
N GLU A 42 -7.17 8.74 0.11
CA GLU A 42 -8.08 9.90 0.25
C GLU A 42 -8.65 10.04 1.68
N ALA A 43 -8.44 9.05 2.55
CA ALA A 43 -8.91 9.10 3.93
C ALA A 43 -8.19 10.22 4.69
N THR A 44 -8.96 11.14 5.28
CA THR A 44 -8.46 12.19 6.17
C THR A 44 -8.23 11.71 7.60
N ASP A 45 -8.84 10.59 7.97
CA ASP A 45 -8.68 9.95 9.28
C ASP A 45 -7.63 8.83 9.23
N PRO A 46 -6.64 8.80 10.15
CA PRO A 46 -5.61 7.75 10.19
C PRO A 46 -6.18 6.34 10.36
N ASN A 47 -7.24 6.15 11.15
CA ASN A 47 -7.85 4.83 11.35
C ASN A 47 -8.59 4.37 10.09
N ALA A 48 -9.22 5.30 9.37
CA ALA A 48 -9.84 5.01 8.08
C ALA A 48 -8.77 4.64 7.03
N ALA A 49 -7.62 5.31 7.03
CA ALA A 49 -6.48 4.99 6.17
C ALA A 49 -5.91 3.59 6.47
N ILE A 50 -5.74 3.23 7.75
CA ILE A 50 -5.27 1.90 8.17
C ILE A 50 -6.29 0.83 7.76
N LYS A 51 -7.59 1.05 7.99
CA LYS A 51 -8.64 0.12 7.53
C LYS A 51 -8.61 -0.05 6.01
N GLY A 52 -8.48 1.04 5.26
CA GLY A 52 -8.42 1.01 3.80
C GLY A 52 -7.18 0.31 3.25
N ALA A 53 -6.03 0.46 3.91
CA ALA A 53 -4.76 -0.12 3.47
C ALA A 53 -4.55 -1.57 3.93
N LEU A 54 -4.97 -1.90 5.15
CA LEU A 54 -4.60 -3.16 5.83
C LEU A 54 -5.81 -4.04 6.18
N GLY A 55 -7.03 -3.53 6.01
CA GLY A 55 -8.29 -4.25 6.22
C GLY A 55 -8.78 -4.28 7.68
N SER A 56 -8.03 -3.70 8.64
CA SER A 56 -8.37 -3.64 10.06
C SER A 56 -7.79 -2.37 10.70
N SER A 57 -8.43 -1.84 11.74
CA SER A 57 -7.91 -0.71 12.55
C SER A 57 -7.25 -1.13 13.84
N ASN A 58 -7.35 -2.40 14.24
CA ASN A 58 -6.89 -2.84 15.55
C ASN A 58 -5.39 -3.06 15.50
N THR A 59 -4.63 -2.04 15.91
CA THR A 59 -3.18 -2.11 16.03
C THR A 59 -2.76 -2.33 17.49
N THR A 60 -1.83 -3.24 17.72
CA THR A 60 -1.20 -3.45 19.02
C THR A 60 0.17 -2.81 19.05
N GLU A 61 0.48 -2.01 20.07
CA GLU A 61 1.81 -1.42 20.21
C GLU A 61 2.87 -2.52 20.40
N SER A 62 4.00 -2.44 19.68
CA SER A 62 5.08 -3.42 19.78
C SER A 62 6.45 -2.74 19.79
N ALA A 63 7.30 -3.19 20.71
CA ALA A 63 8.70 -2.78 20.81
C ALA A 63 9.60 -3.49 19.77
N ASP A 64 9.07 -4.49 19.05
CA ASP A 64 9.82 -5.25 18.04
C ASP A 64 9.95 -4.50 16.70
N ILE A 65 9.35 -3.31 16.61
CA ILE A 65 9.47 -2.40 15.46
C ILE A 65 10.42 -1.26 15.83
N ALA A 66 11.61 -1.25 15.25
CA ALA A 66 12.57 -0.17 15.43
C ALA A 66 12.31 0.95 14.40
N LEU A 67 11.89 2.12 14.90
CA LEU A 67 11.66 3.32 14.10
C LEU A 67 12.79 4.33 14.31
N LYS A 68 13.61 4.54 13.28
CA LYS A 68 14.63 5.59 13.21
C LYS A 68 14.10 6.74 12.37
N ALA A 69 13.74 7.83 13.03
CA ALA A 69 13.44 9.12 12.41
C ALA A 69 14.21 10.23 13.17
N PRO A 70 14.59 11.33 12.51
CA PRO A 70 15.20 12.47 13.17
C PRO A 70 14.23 13.10 14.17
N GLU A 71 14.73 13.68 15.26
CA GLU A 71 13.89 14.41 16.21
C GLU A 71 13.44 15.77 15.63
N ILE A 72 14.31 16.40 14.86
CA ILE A 72 14.08 17.66 14.16
C ILE A 72 14.38 17.48 12.68
N ALA A 73 13.41 17.77 11.83
CA ALA A 73 13.51 17.82 10.38
C ALA A 73 13.58 19.27 9.92
N GLU A 74 14.76 19.72 9.49
CA GLU A 74 14.97 21.07 8.95
C GLU A 74 14.28 21.26 7.60
N ASN A 75 14.23 20.20 6.80
CA ASN A 75 13.57 20.19 5.51
C ASN A 75 12.46 19.14 5.51
N GLY A 76 11.22 19.58 5.70
CA GLY A 76 10.04 18.71 5.66
C GLY A 76 9.82 18.06 4.29
N ALA A 77 10.45 18.53 3.21
CA ALA A 77 10.28 17.92 1.89
C ALA A 77 11.04 16.60 1.75
N VAL A 78 12.03 16.36 2.61
CA VAL A 78 12.92 15.20 2.54
C VAL A 78 13.27 14.73 3.96
N VAL A 79 12.31 14.07 4.62
CA VAL A 79 12.55 13.48 5.95
C VAL A 79 12.94 12.01 5.80
N PRO A 80 14.16 11.60 6.19
CA PRO A 80 14.57 10.20 6.14
C PRO A 80 13.92 9.42 7.28
N ILE A 81 13.25 8.32 6.93
CA ILE A 81 12.63 7.40 7.87
C ILE A 81 13.13 6.00 7.56
N THR A 82 13.62 5.33 8.60
CA THR A 82 14.05 3.93 8.53
C THR A 82 13.25 3.12 9.53
N VAL A 83 12.62 2.06 9.04
CA VAL A 83 11.84 1.11 9.80
C VAL A 83 12.50 -0.25 9.71
N THR A 84 12.66 -0.91 10.85
CA THR A 84 13.08 -2.31 10.93
C THR A 84 12.10 -3.09 11.78
N SER A 85 11.35 -4.00 11.16
CA SER A 85 10.49 -4.96 11.84
C SER A 85 11.29 -6.21 12.18
N LYS A 86 11.36 -6.55 13.47
CA LYS A 86 11.91 -7.83 13.95
C LYS A 86 10.84 -8.92 14.07
N ILE A 87 9.62 -8.63 13.66
CA ILE A 87 8.48 -9.55 13.74
C ILE A 87 8.58 -10.57 12.60
N ALA A 88 8.62 -11.85 12.95
CA ALA A 88 8.64 -12.94 11.99
C ALA A 88 7.37 -12.94 11.13
N GLY A 89 7.52 -13.18 9.82
CA GLY A 89 6.39 -13.18 8.89
C GLY A 89 5.80 -11.79 8.63
N THR A 90 6.64 -10.75 8.61
CA THR A 90 6.21 -9.40 8.22
C THR A 90 5.71 -9.42 6.76
N GLU A 91 4.42 -9.17 6.56
CA GLU A 91 3.74 -9.14 5.25
C GLU A 91 3.76 -7.74 4.64
N SER A 92 3.60 -6.71 5.48
CA SER A 92 3.64 -5.33 5.00
C SER A 92 4.02 -4.33 6.09
N ILE A 93 4.60 -3.22 5.67
CA ILE A 93 4.99 -2.09 6.50
C ILE A 93 4.34 -0.83 5.91
N SER A 94 3.48 -0.17 6.68
CA SER A 94 2.82 1.08 6.31
C SER A 94 3.31 2.23 7.18
N ILE A 95 3.53 3.38 6.55
CA ILE A 95 3.96 4.62 7.21
C ILE A 95 2.83 5.64 7.09
N LEU A 96 2.41 6.17 8.23
CA LEU A 96 1.35 7.14 8.35
C LEU A 96 1.83 8.40 9.08
N ILE A 97 1.40 9.56 8.59
CA ILE A 97 1.68 10.86 9.18
C ILE A 97 0.34 11.59 9.33
N PRO A 98 -0.31 11.54 10.51
CA PRO A 98 -1.68 12.02 10.71
C PRO A 98 -1.92 13.48 10.33
N LYS A 99 -0.89 14.34 10.43
CA LYS A 99 -1.00 15.77 10.14
C LYS A 99 -0.65 16.14 8.69
N ASN A 100 -0.39 15.17 7.82
CA ASN A 100 -0.29 15.41 6.38
C ASN A 100 -1.69 15.50 5.75
N PRO A 101 -1.83 16.16 4.59
CA PRO A 101 -3.10 16.15 3.84
C PRO A 101 -3.58 14.73 3.52
N THR A 102 -2.64 13.85 3.19
CA THR A 102 -2.84 12.40 3.07
C THR A 102 -2.10 11.70 4.21
N PRO A 103 -2.81 11.13 5.20
CA PRO A 103 -2.21 10.44 6.33
C PRO A 103 -1.38 9.22 5.91
N LEU A 104 -1.87 8.39 4.98
CA LEU A 104 -1.13 7.26 4.45
C LEU A 104 -0.04 7.76 3.49
N THR A 105 1.22 7.60 3.89
CA THR A 105 2.35 8.08 3.10
C THR A 105 2.91 7.02 2.17
N ALA A 106 3.07 5.80 2.68
CA ALA A 106 3.55 4.67 1.90
C ALA A 106 3.12 3.34 2.53
N THR A 107 2.91 2.33 1.68
CA THR A 107 2.73 0.93 2.08
C THR A 107 3.70 0.07 1.29
N PHE A 108 4.52 -0.69 1.99
CA PHE A 108 5.48 -1.62 1.42
C PHE A 108 4.98 -3.04 1.68
N THR A 109 4.68 -3.78 0.62
CA THR A 109 4.33 -5.20 0.71
C THR A 109 5.59 -6.02 0.54
N MET A 110 5.84 -6.92 1.47
CA MET A 110 7.04 -7.75 1.54
C MET A 110 6.70 -9.17 1.09
N ALA A 111 7.63 -9.83 0.40
CA ALA A 111 7.51 -11.26 0.11
C ALA A 111 7.94 -12.07 1.36
N GLY A 112 7.48 -13.32 1.48
CA GLY A 112 7.62 -14.12 2.71
C GLY A 112 9.04 -14.36 3.24
N ASN A 113 10.08 -14.09 2.43
CA ASN A 113 11.49 -14.24 2.80
C ASN A 113 12.27 -12.90 2.81
N THR A 114 11.58 -11.77 2.72
CA THR A 114 12.23 -10.45 2.74
C THR A 114 12.42 -9.99 4.18
N GLU A 115 13.62 -9.51 4.51
CA GLU A 115 13.87 -8.86 5.80
C GLU A 115 12.97 -7.61 5.93
N GLY A 116 12.34 -7.42 7.09
CA GLY A 116 11.39 -6.33 7.36
C GLY A 116 12.05 -4.95 7.47
N PHE A 117 12.91 -4.58 6.52
CA PHE A 117 13.66 -3.34 6.49
C PHE A 117 13.15 -2.42 5.38
N VAL A 118 12.82 -1.19 5.75
CA VAL A 118 12.42 -0.13 4.81
C VAL A 118 13.15 1.15 5.18
N SER A 119 13.84 1.75 4.21
CA SER A 119 14.36 3.11 4.34
C SER A 119 13.82 3.95 3.20
N THR A 120 13.13 5.04 3.54
CA THR A 120 12.51 5.91 2.56
C THR A 120 12.57 7.36 3.02
N ARG A 121 12.41 8.29 2.07
CA ARG A 121 12.32 9.72 2.33
C ARG A 121 10.88 10.13 2.10
N VAL A 122 10.28 10.76 3.10
CA VAL A 122 8.87 11.19 3.05
C VAL A 122 8.75 12.70 3.20
N LYS A 123 7.67 13.24 2.63
CA LYS A 123 7.29 14.64 2.83
C LYS A 123 6.44 14.77 4.08
N MET A 124 6.81 15.69 4.95
CA MET A 124 6.06 16.07 6.15
C MET A 124 5.60 17.52 6.05
N SER A 125 4.30 17.76 6.25
CA SER A 125 3.74 19.10 6.20
C SER A 125 4.06 19.93 7.43
N LYS A 126 4.05 19.33 8.62
CA LYS A 126 4.21 19.98 9.93
C LYS A 126 4.63 18.97 10.99
N THR A 127 5.04 19.46 12.17
CA THR A 127 5.36 18.62 13.35
C THR A 127 4.25 17.64 13.65
N SER A 128 4.57 16.35 13.57
CA SER A 128 3.62 15.24 13.66
C SER A 128 4.28 13.99 14.18
N ASP A 129 3.47 13.10 14.75
CA ASP A 129 3.84 11.72 14.95
C ASP A 129 3.97 11.03 13.59
N VAL A 130 5.05 10.27 13.42
CA VAL A 130 5.21 9.24 12.41
C VAL A 130 4.72 7.95 13.03
N LEU A 131 3.59 7.44 12.54
CA LEU A 131 3.01 6.16 12.93
C LEU A 131 3.42 5.11 11.91
N VAL A 132 4.02 4.02 12.37
CA VAL A 132 4.34 2.86 11.55
C VAL A 132 3.44 1.72 11.96
N VAL A 133 2.84 1.06 10.96
CA VAL A 133 1.99 -0.12 11.17
C VAL A 133 2.54 -1.28 10.37
N VAL A 134 2.81 -2.38 11.04
CA VAL A 134 3.32 -3.62 10.46
C VAL A 134 2.24 -4.69 10.52
N LYS A 135 1.97 -5.35 9.40
CA LYS A 135 1.10 -6.53 9.35
C LYS A 135 1.94 -7.80 9.34
N ALA A 136 1.66 -8.71 10.26
CA ALA A 136 2.32 -10.01 10.33
C ALA A 136 1.34 -11.07 10.85
N GLY A 137 1.18 -12.18 10.13
CA GLY A 137 0.33 -13.31 10.54
C GLY A 137 -1.12 -12.90 10.80
N GLY A 138 -1.64 -11.96 10.02
CA GLY A 138 -3.01 -11.42 10.18
C GLY A 138 -3.22 -10.45 11.35
N LYS A 139 -2.17 -10.10 12.13
CA LYS A 139 -2.21 -9.08 13.19
C LYS A 139 -1.55 -7.79 12.73
N LEU A 140 -2.00 -6.67 13.29
CA LEU A 140 -1.40 -5.36 13.06
C LEU A 140 -0.65 -4.91 14.31
N TYR A 141 0.60 -4.52 14.12
CA TYR A 141 1.47 -3.99 15.16
C TYR A 141 1.81 -2.54 14.84
N SER A 142 1.90 -1.68 15.84
CA SER A 142 2.21 -0.27 15.63
C SER A 142 3.33 0.24 16.51
N THR A 143 4.02 1.26 16.02
CA THR A 143 4.97 2.08 16.79
C THR A 143 4.87 3.52 16.30
N LYS A 144 5.14 4.49 17.17
CA LYS A 144 5.08 5.91 16.81
C LYS A 144 6.29 6.67 17.33
N LYS A 145 6.71 7.69 16.59
CA LYS A 145 7.74 8.63 17.01
C LYS A 145 7.40 10.04 16.53
N GLU A 146 7.48 11.02 17.43
CA GLU A 146 7.28 12.42 17.07
C GLU A 146 8.50 12.96 16.29
N VAL A 147 8.22 13.68 15.20
CA VAL A 147 9.23 14.42 14.42
C VAL A 147 8.81 15.88 14.32
N LYS A 148 9.67 16.78 14.80
CA LYS A 148 9.44 18.23 14.73
C LYS A 148 9.92 18.76 13.40
N VAL A 149 9.06 19.47 12.68
CA VAL A 149 9.39 20.03 11.35
C VAL A 149 9.46 21.55 11.48
N THR A 150 10.58 22.15 11.07
CA THR A 150 10.75 23.61 11.11
C THR A 150 10.27 24.27 9.83
N ILE A 151 10.50 23.63 8.67
CA ILE A 151 10.04 24.09 7.36
C ILE A 151 9.18 22.98 6.73
N GLY A 152 7.89 23.26 6.54
CA GLY A 152 6.94 22.30 5.96
C GLY A 152 7.27 21.94 4.51
N GLY A 153 7.17 20.66 4.16
CA GLY A 153 7.57 20.13 2.84
C GLY A 153 6.44 19.76 1.89
N CYS A 154 5.19 20.01 2.28
CA CYS A 154 4.01 19.69 1.47
C CYS A 154 3.56 20.85 0.57
N GLY A 155 4.28 21.98 0.59
CA GLY A 155 4.10 23.09 -0.34
C GLY A 155 4.99 22.90 -1.56
N GLY A 156 4.38 22.67 -2.71
CA GLY A 156 4.97 23.04 -4.00
C GLY A 156 4.75 24.53 -4.25
#